data_AF-A0A6V8KAR0-F1
#
_entry.id   AF-A0A6V8KAR0-F1
#
_cell.length_a   1.000
_cell.length_b   1.000
_cell.length_c   1.000
_cell.angle_alpha   90.00
_cell.angle_beta   90.00
_cell.angle_gamma   90.00
#
_symmetry.space_group_name_H-M   'P 1'
#
loop_
_entity.id
_entity.type
_entity.pdbx_description
1 polymer ?
#
loop_
_entity_poly.entity_id
_entity_poly.type
_entity_poly.pdbx_seq_one_letter_code
_entity_poly.pdbx_strand_id
1 'polypeptide(L)'
;MSFTERLAALFVEAGFPEPSGAIDALLSYVIGMSTTEAAWLTTVARSGETEASFIARLMPAAQQAAVDYPHLAQAQVDATIDPAEVRESKFAYGLEIVLDGLATRMPTGGVDH
;
A
#
# COMPACT_ATOMS: atom_id res chain seq x y z
N MET A 1 18.33 -20.55 5.20
CA MET A 1 18.54 -19.23 4.57
C MET A 1 17.64 -18.20 5.27
N SER A 2 18.15 -17.01 5.59
CA SER A 2 17.34 -15.92 6.17
C SER A 2 16.33 -15.36 5.15
N PHE A 3 15.33 -14.60 5.60
CA PHE A 3 14.38 -13.91 4.71
C PHE A 3 15.10 -12.94 3.77
N THR A 4 15.98 -12.10 4.33
CA THR A 4 16.75 -11.10 3.58
C THR A 4 17.58 -11.72 2.46
N GLU A 5 18.23 -12.86 2.72
CA GLU A 5 19.02 -13.54 1.70
C GLU A 5 18.17 -14.09 0.56
N ARG A 6 17.00 -14.68 0.86
CA ARG A 6 16.07 -15.14 -0.19
C ARG A 6 15.52 -13.99 -1.02
N LEU A 7 15.24 -12.84 -0.38
CA LEU A 7 14.78 -11.64 -1.08
C LEU A 7 15.87 -11.07 -1.99
N ALA A 8 17.11 -11.01 -1.50
CA ALA A 8 18.26 -10.61 -2.30
C ALA A 8 18.46 -11.54 -3.51
N ALA A 9 18.44 -12.85 -3.28
CA ALA A 9 18.57 -13.85 -4.35
C ALA A 9 17.48 -13.68 -5.42
N LEU A 10 16.23 -13.45 -5.03
CA LEU A 10 15.12 -13.22 -5.96
C LEU A 10 15.35 -12.01 -6.87
N PHE A 11 15.80 -10.87 -6.31
CA PHE A 11 16.04 -9.66 -7.11
C PHE A 11 17.26 -9.78 -8.01
N VAL A 12 18.29 -10.53 -7.59
CA VAL A 12 19.45 -10.86 -8.43
C VAL A 12 19.01 -11.75 -9.60
N GLU A 13 18.22 -12.80 -9.33
CA GLU A 13 17.73 -13.73 -10.35
C GLU A 13 16.78 -13.05 -11.35
N ALA A 14 15.96 -12.10 -10.88
CA ALA A 14 15.11 -11.27 -11.74
C ALA A 14 15.91 -10.29 -12.64
N GLY A 15 17.22 -10.15 -12.44
CA GLY A 15 18.08 -9.33 -13.30
C GLY A 15 18.11 -7.85 -12.95
N PHE A 16 17.77 -7.47 -11.71
CA PHE A 16 17.89 -6.08 -11.29
C PHE A 16 19.38 -5.64 -11.31
N PRO A 17 19.72 -4.50 -11.95
CA PRO A 17 21.09 -3.99 -11.96
C PRO A 17 21.54 -3.48 -10.59
N GLU A 18 20.59 -3.02 -9.77
CA GLU A 18 20.81 -2.58 -8.39
C GLU A 18 19.77 -3.23 -7.44
N PRO A 19 19.98 -4.51 -7.05
CA PRO A 19 19.02 -5.26 -6.25
C PRO A 19 18.70 -4.62 -4.89
N SER A 20 19.71 -4.06 -4.21
CA SER A 20 19.54 -3.45 -2.89
C SER A 20 18.60 -2.24 -2.93
N GLY A 21 18.76 -1.34 -3.89
CA GLY A 21 17.88 -0.17 -4.03
C GLY A 21 16.43 -0.56 -4.36
N ALA A 22 16.24 -1.59 -5.17
CA ALA A 22 14.91 -2.12 -5.50
C ALA A 22 14.23 -2.77 -4.28
N ILE A 23 15.00 -3.51 -3.47
CA ILE A 23 14.53 -4.09 -2.20
C ILE A 23 14.16 -3.01 -1.20
N ASP A 24 14.99 -1.98 -1.05
CA ASP A 24 14.75 -0.87 -0.12
C ASP A 24 13.46 -0.11 -0.47
N ALA A 25 13.21 0.13 -1.76
CA ALA A 25 11.98 0.76 -2.23
C ALA A 25 10.74 -0.09 -1.90
N LEU A 26 10.79 -1.39 -2.20
CA LEU A 26 9.71 -2.33 -1.89
C LEU A 26 9.43 -2.38 -0.37
N LEU A 27 10.47 -2.57 0.44
CA LEU A 27 10.32 -2.67 1.89
C LEU A 27 9.85 -1.35 2.51
N SER A 28 10.31 -0.20 2.00
CA SER A 28 9.84 1.11 2.45
C SER A 28 8.34 1.29 2.22
N TYR A 29 7.82 0.87 1.05
CA TYR A 29 6.39 0.87 0.78
C TYR A 29 5.63 -0.04 1.76
N VAL A 30 6.04 -1.31 1.88
CA VAL A 30 5.36 -2.31 2.73
C VAL A 30 5.35 -1.87 4.19
N ILE A 31 6.49 -1.42 4.73
CA ILE A 31 6.60 -0.96 6.11
C ILE A 31 5.79 0.31 6.32
N GLY A 32 5.84 1.27 5.39
CA GLY A 32 5.10 2.52 5.47
C GLY A 32 3.59 2.27 5.54
N MET A 33 3.05 1.53 4.58
CA MET A 33 1.64 1.16 4.54
C MET A 33 1.21 0.39 5.79
N SER A 34 1.97 -0.65 6.16
CA SER A 34 1.64 -1.47 7.34
C SER A 34 1.64 -0.67 8.64
N THR A 35 2.54 0.31 8.76
CA THR A 35 2.63 1.17 9.96
C THR A 35 1.41 2.09 10.06
N THR A 36 1.00 2.71 8.96
CA THR A 36 -0.21 3.56 8.93
C THR A 36 -1.45 2.76 9.28
N GLU A 37 -1.61 1.55 8.72
CA GLU A 37 -2.77 0.70 9.00
C GLU A 37 -2.78 0.17 10.44
N ALA A 38 -1.62 -0.18 10.99
CA ALA A 38 -1.51 -0.56 12.40
C ALA A 38 -1.90 0.60 13.36
N ALA A 39 -1.49 1.83 13.04
CA ALA A 39 -1.87 3.01 13.80
C ALA A 39 -3.38 3.29 13.72
N TRP A 40 -3.98 3.10 12.53
CA TRP A 40 -5.42 3.21 12.33
C TRP A 40 -6.18 2.17 13.17
N LEU A 41 -5.84 0.89 13.07
CA LEU A 41 -6.48 -0.19 13.84
C LEU A 41 -6.32 0.00 15.35
N THR A 42 -5.17 0.50 15.80
CA THR A 42 -4.96 0.87 17.21
C THR A 42 -5.93 1.98 17.63
N THR A 43 -6.16 2.98 16.77
CA THR A 43 -7.09 4.07 17.04
C THR A 43 -8.54 3.57 17.12
N VAL A 44 -8.93 2.69 16.19
CA VAL A 44 -10.25 2.04 16.22
C VAL A 44 -10.42 1.26 17.53
N ALA A 45 -9.46 0.40 17.89
CA ALA A 45 -9.53 -0.39 19.12
C ALA A 45 -9.68 0.49 20.38
N ARG A 46 -8.98 1.63 20.43
CA ARG A 46 -9.09 2.59 21.55
C ARG A 46 -10.41 3.33 21.60
N SER A 47 -11.16 3.41 20.50
CA SER A 47 -12.50 4.01 20.47
C SER A 47 -13.57 3.13 21.11
N GLY A 48 -13.32 1.81 21.21
CA GLY A 48 -14.32 0.84 21.65
C GLY A 48 -15.41 0.52 20.62
N GLU A 49 -15.31 1.10 19.41
CA GLU A 49 -16.24 0.87 18.30
C GLU A 49 -15.72 -0.21 17.34
N THR A 50 -16.62 -0.77 16.52
CA THR A 50 -16.20 -1.47 15.30
C THR A 50 -15.63 -0.47 14.30
N GLU A 51 -14.76 -0.93 13.41
CA GLU A 51 -14.17 -0.05 12.39
C GLU A 51 -15.22 0.60 11.49
N ALA A 52 -16.23 -0.15 11.06
CA ALA A 52 -17.32 0.38 10.24
C ALA A 52 -18.10 1.50 10.96
N SER A 53 -18.41 1.34 12.26
CA SER A 53 -19.05 2.39 13.07
C SER A 53 -18.17 3.62 13.20
N PHE A 54 -16.88 3.40 13.47
CA PHE A 54 -15.90 4.47 13.63
C PHE A 54 -15.77 5.30 12.35
N ILE A 55 -15.70 4.65 11.19
CA ILE A 55 -15.68 5.30 9.87
C ILE A 55 -16.98 6.08 9.65
N ALA A 56 -18.14 5.44 9.84
CA ALA A 56 -19.44 6.09 9.66
C ALA A 56 -19.58 7.36 10.51
N ARG A 57 -19.04 7.35 11.73
CA ARG A 57 -19.02 8.52 12.62
C ARG A 57 -18.09 9.64 12.12
N LEU A 58 -16.95 9.31 11.51
CA LEU A 58 -15.98 10.29 11.01
C LEU A 58 -16.38 10.88 9.65
N MET A 59 -17.18 10.15 8.86
CA MET A 59 -17.43 10.51 7.47
C MET A 59 -18.05 11.90 7.23
N PRO A 60 -19.02 12.37 8.02
CA PRO A 60 -19.57 13.71 7.84
C PRO A 60 -18.52 14.82 7.95
N ALA A 61 -17.59 14.71 8.90
CA ALA A 61 -16.52 15.69 9.09
C ALA A 61 -15.50 15.64 7.93
N ALA A 62 -15.16 14.45 7.46
CA ALA A 62 -14.26 14.28 6.33
C ALA A 62 -14.85 14.81 5.01
N GLN A 63 -16.15 14.59 4.76
CA GLN A 63 -16.85 15.14 3.60
C GLN A 63 -16.88 16.67 3.64
N GLN A 64 -17.19 17.26 4.81
CA GLN A 64 -17.19 18.70 4.99
C GLN A 64 -15.80 19.31 4.76
N ALA A 65 -14.74 18.66 5.25
CA ALA A 65 -13.37 19.11 5.04
C ALA A 65 -12.93 19.01 3.58
N ALA A 66 -13.43 18.03 2.83
CA ALA A 66 -13.08 17.82 1.43
C ALA A 66 -13.73 18.81 0.45
N VAL A 67 -14.73 19.59 0.87
CA VAL A 67 -15.42 20.58 0.00
C VAL A 67 -14.46 21.56 -0.65
N ASP A 68 -13.42 21.98 0.08
CA ASP A 68 -12.45 22.96 -0.39
C ASP A 68 -11.31 22.33 -1.23
N TYR A 69 -11.30 21.00 -1.39
CA TYR A 69 -10.21 20.26 -2.05
C TYR A 69 -10.76 19.40 -3.20
N PRO A 70 -11.06 20.00 -4.36
CA PRO A 70 -11.74 19.31 -5.48
C PRO A 70 -10.94 18.15 -6.10
N HIS A 71 -9.62 18.09 -5.86
CA HIS A 71 -8.75 17.01 -6.32
C HIS A 71 -8.56 15.88 -5.31
N LEU A 72 -9.00 16.06 -4.06
CA LEU A 72 -9.11 14.93 -3.15
C LEU A 72 -10.29 14.12 -3.66
N ALA A 73 -9.98 12.99 -4.32
CA ALA A 73 -10.99 11.98 -4.58
C ALA A 73 -11.66 11.67 -3.24
N GLN A 74 -12.92 12.06 -3.07
CA GLN A 74 -13.72 11.51 -2.01
C GLN A 74 -13.79 10.03 -2.35
N ALA A 75 -13.00 9.20 -1.66
CA ALA A 75 -13.24 7.79 -1.64
C ALA A 75 -14.68 7.67 -1.14
N GLN A 76 -15.61 7.40 -2.04
CA GLN A 76 -16.99 7.09 -1.68
C GLN A 76 -16.86 5.82 -0.85
N VAL A 77 -16.85 5.96 0.47
CA VAL A 77 -16.79 4.82 1.35
C VAL A 77 -18.17 4.21 1.29
N ASP A 78 -18.30 3.20 0.42
CA ASP A 78 -19.49 2.38 0.39
C ASP A 78 -19.56 1.64 1.73
N ALA A 79 -20.52 2.05 2.56
CA ALA A 79 -20.71 1.49 3.89
C ALA A 79 -21.08 0.00 3.87
N THR A 80 -21.33 -0.57 2.69
CA THR A 80 -21.59 -2.01 2.50
C THR A 80 -20.33 -2.85 2.31
N ILE A 81 -19.17 -2.22 2.04
CA ILE A 81 -17.90 -2.92 1.85
C ILE A 81 -17.19 -3.05 3.20
N ASP A 82 -16.64 -4.24 3.47
CA ASP A 82 -15.84 -4.46 4.68
C ASP A 82 -14.60 -3.55 4.67
N PRO A 83 -14.39 -2.69 5.70
CA PRO A 83 -13.19 -1.88 5.81
C PRO A 83 -11.88 -2.68 5.68
N ALA A 84 -11.86 -3.94 6.11
CA ALA A 84 -10.70 -4.82 5.94
C ALA A 84 -10.41 -5.12 4.46
N GLU A 85 -11.44 -5.41 3.67
CA GLU A 85 -11.31 -5.63 2.22
C GLU A 85 -10.83 -4.35 1.50
N VAL A 86 -11.30 -3.18 1.94
CA VAL A 86 -10.84 -1.89 1.41
C VAL A 86 -9.34 -1.68 1.68
N ARG A 87 -8.87 -1.99 2.89
CA ARG A 87 -7.43 -1.88 3.21
C ARG A 87 -6.59 -2.85 2.39
N GLU A 88 -7.02 -4.11 2.30
CA GLU A 88 -6.31 -5.13 1.52
C GLU A 88 -6.20 -4.71 0.05
N SER A 89 -7.31 -4.26 -0.54
CA SER A 89 -7.35 -3.79 -1.93
C SER A 89 -6.45 -2.58 -2.16
N LYS A 90 -6.42 -1.62 -1.21
CA LYS A 90 -5.53 -0.45 -1.28
C LYS A 90 -4.06 -0.85 -1.20
N PHE A 91 -3.71 -1.77 -0.30
CA PHE A 91 -2.36 -2.30 -0.17
C PHE A 91 -1.91 -2.99 -1.46
N ALA A 92 -2.75 -3.88 -2.01
CA ALA A 92 -2.47 -4.60 -3.25
C ALA A 92 -2.27 -3.64 -4.43
N TYR A 93 -3.18 -2.69 -4.61
CA TYR A 93 -3.08 -1.70 -5.70
C TYR A 93 -1.79 -0.87 -5.62
N GLY A 94 -1.44 -0.36 -4.44
CA GLY A 94 -0.19 0.39 -4.30
C GLY A 94 1.05 -0.50 -4.47
N LEU A 95 0.97 -1.77 -4.08
CA LEU A 95 2.06 -2.73 -4.28
C LEU A 95 2.27 -2.98 -5.78
N GLU A 96 1.19 -3.18 -6.54
CA GLU A 96 1.25 -3.31 -8.01
C GLU A 96 1.93 -2.09 -8.64
N ILE A 97 1.55 -0.86 -8.25
CA ILE A 97 2.21 0.36 -8.75
C ILE A 97 3.71 0.35 -8.46
N VAL A 98 4.12 -0.02 -7.25
CA VAL A 98 5.54 -0.07 -6.88
C VAL A 98 6.26 -1.13 -7.70
N LEU A 99 5.68 -2.33 -7.84
CA LEU A 99 6.25 -3.42 -8.61
C LEU A 99 6.35 -3.09 -10.10
N ASP A 100 5.33 -2.45 -10.69
CA ASP A 100 5.36 -1.95 -12.06
C ASP A 100 6.48 -0.92 -12.25
N GLY A 101 6.63 0.01 -11.30
CA GLY A 101 7.72 0.98 -11.29
C GLY A 101 9.10 0.31 -11.23
N LEU A 102 9.27 -0.71 -10.38
CA LEU A 102 10.49 -1.50 -10.30
C LEU A 102 10.76 -2.27 -11.59
N ALA A 103 9.73 -2.84 -12.22
CA ALA A 103 9.88 -3.59 -13.47
C ALA A 103 10.47 -2.73 -14.60
N THR A 104 10.20 -1.43 -14.62
CA THR A 104 10.82 -0.51 -15.61
C THR A 104 12.34 -0.37 -15.48
N ARG A 105 12.92 -0.79 -14.35
CA ARG A 105 14.37 -0.74 -14.09
C ARG A 105 15.08 -2.05 -14.44
N MET A 106 14.32 -3.11 -14.72
CA MET A 106 14.90 -4.33 -15.25
C MET A 106 15.35 -4.09 -16.69
N PRO A 107 16.46 -4.70 -17.13
CA PRO A 107 16.85 -4.63 -18.54
C PRO A 107 15.70 -5.17 -19.39
N THR A 108 15.16 -4.35 -20.28
CA THR A 108 14.29 -4.85 -21.35
C THR A 108 15.15 -5.79 -22.19
N GLY A 109 14.88 -7.08 -22.18
CA GLY A 109 15.65 -8.05 -22.95
C GLY A 109 15.74 -7.64 -24.42
N GLY A 110 16.88 -7.09 -24.83
CA GLY A 110 17.37 -7.19 -26.19
C GLY A 110 17.81 -8.64 -26.35
N VAL A 111 16.90 -9.48 -26.86
CA VAL A 111 17.25 -10.79 -27.39
C VAL A 111 17.82 -10.54 -28.78
N ASP A 112 19.12 -10.27 -28.87
CA ASP A 112 19.84 -10.47 -30.12
C ASP A 112 20.22 -11.95 -30.19
N HIS A 113 19.59 -12.63 -31.15
CA HIS A 113 19.98 -13.95 -31.64
C HIS A 113 21.32 -13.90 -32.39
#